data_AF-A0A0E0LWS4-F1
#
_entry.id   AF-A0A0E0LWS4-F1
#
_cell.length_a   1.000
_cell.length_b   1.000
_cell.length_c   1.000
_cell.angle_alpha   90.00
_cell.angle_beta   90.00
_cell.angle_gamma   90.00
#
_symmetry.space_group_name_H-M   'P 1'
#
loop_
_entity.id
_entity.type
_entity.pdbx_description
1 polymer ?
#
loop_
_entity_poly.entity_id
_entity_poly.type
_entity_poly.pdbx_seq_one_letter_code
_entity_poly.pdbx_strand_id
1 'polypeptide(L)'
;MEAAAAEEGGGGGRKRKRGKVELRRIEDRTSRQVRFSKRRSGMFKKAHELSVLCDAEVALVVFSPAGRLYEFASSASRMYLLLLCIRAVT
;
A
#
# COMPACT_ATOMS: atom_id res chain seq x y z
N MET A 1 20.93 0.55 -15.24
CA MET A 1 20.19 0.50 -16.52
C MET A 1 18.72 0.36 -16.16
N GLU A 2 17.85 1.35 -16.26
CA GLU A 2 17.92 2.73 -16.74
C GLU A 2 16.82 3.47 -15.95
N ALA A 3 17.15 4.63 -15.38
CA ALA A 3 16.21 5.44 -14.62
C ALA A 3 15.43 6.30 -15.61
N ALA A 4 14.13 6.04 -15.77
CA ALA A 4 13.26 6.84 -16.64
C ALA A 4 12.41 7.82 -15.81
N ALA A 5 12.39 9.05 -16.31
CA ALA A 5 11.92 10.29 -15.72
C ALA A 5 10.45 10.28 -15.25
N ALA A 6 10.17 11.06 -14.20
CA ALA A 6 8.82 11.45 -13.80
C ALA A 6 8.53 12.84 -14.37
N GLU A 7 7.70 12.90 -15.40
CA GLU A 7 7.10 14.13 -15.91
C GLU A 7 6.00 14.61 -14.95
N GLU A 8 6.20 15.80 -14.37
CA GLU A 8 5.23 16.52 -13.55
C GLU A 8 4.18 17.20 -14.45
N GLY A 9 3.16 16.45 -14.83
CA GLY A 9 1.99 16.98 -15.52
C GLY A 9 1.01 17.65 -14.54
N GLY A 10 1.19 18.94 -14.30
CA GLY A 10 0.24 19.79 -13.56
C GLY A 10 -1.08 19.97 -14.32
N GLY A 11 -2.10 19.20 -13.96
CA GLY A 11 -3.44 19.30 -14.53
C GLY A 11 -4.49 19.63 -13.45
N GLY A 12 -4.95 20.88 -13.43
CA GLY A 12 -6.08 21.35 -12.62
C GLY A 12 -7.41 20.73 -13.05
N GLY A 13 -7.57 19.42 -12.82
CA GLY A 13 -8.80 18.68 -13.12
C GLY A 13 -9.80 18.77 -11.97
N ARG A 14 -11.05 19.18 -12.27
CA ARG A 14 -12.18 19.07 -11.34
C ARG A 14 -12.21 17.66 -10.73
N LYS A 15 -12.13 17.58 -9.40
CA LYS A 15 -12.03 16.32 -8.64
C LYS A 15 -13.32 15.51 -8.82
N ARG A 16 -13.31 14.57 -9.77
CA ARG A 16 -14.47 13.69 -10.01
C ARG A 16 -14.75 12.88 -8.74
N LYS A 17 -16.04 12.76 -8.38
CA LYS A 17 -16.49 11.88 -7.28
C LYS A 17 -16.00 10.46 -7.53
N ARG A 18 -15.61 9.75 -6.45
CA ARG A 18 -15.19 8.35 -6.55
C ARG A 18 -16.36 7.51 -7.07
N GLY A 19 -16.19 6.92 -8.25
CA GLY A 19 -17.12 5.93 -8.78
C GLY A 19 -16.98 4.59 -8.04
N LYS A 20 -18.06 3.79 -8.04
CA LYS A 20 -18.01 2.39 -7.58
C LYS A 20 -17.01 1.62 -8.44
N VAL A 21 -16.25 0.73 -7.82
CA VAL A 21 -15.25 -0.11 -8.51
C VAL A 21 -15.60 -1.56 -8.23
N GLU A 22 -15.65 -2.39 -9.27
CA GLU A 22 -15.81 -3.83 -9.13
C GLU A 22 -14.61 -4.46 -8.41
N LEU A 23 -14.87 -5.50 -7.60
CA LEU A 23 -13.83 -6.22 -6.87
C LEU A 23 -13.16 -7.25 -7.78
N ARG A 24 -12.35 -6.76 -8.72
CA ARG A 24 -11.55 -7.56 -9.65
C ARG A 24 -10.16 -6.96 -9.83
N ARG A 25 -9.25 -7.71 -10.44
CA ARG A 25 -7.94 -7.18 -10.83
C ARG A 25 -8.12 -6.00 -11.77
N ILE A 26 -7.33 -4.94 -11.56
CA ILE A 26 -7.31 -3.78 -12.44
C ILE A 26 -6.31 -4.10 -13.55
N GLU A 27 -6.77 -4.19 -14.79
CA GLU A 27 -5.90 -4.57 -15.91
C GLU A 27 -4.96 -3.43 -16.34
N ASP A 28 -5.51 -2.22 -16.46
CA ASP A 28 -4.72 -1.03 -16.81
C ASP A 28 -3.61 -0.77 -15.79
N ARG A 29 -2.36 -0.79 -16.27
CA ARG A 29 -1.15 -0.72 -15.43
C ARG A 29 -1.06 0.59 -14.66
N THR A 30 -1.34 1.72 -15.32
CA THR A 30 -1.24 3.05 -14.73
C THR A 30 -2.31 3.24 -13.65
N SER A 31 -3.57 2.90 -13.94
CA SER A 31 -4.66 2.91 -12.97
C SER A 31 -4.40 1.97 -11.81
N ARG A 32 -3.84 0.78 -12.07
CA ARG A 32 -3.46 -0.19 -11.04
C ARG A 32 -2.39 0.38 -10.11
N GLN A 33 -1.35 1.01 -10.64
CA GLN A 33 -0.29 1.65 -9.84
C GLN A 33 -0.84 2.78 -8.97
N VAL A 34 -1.62 3.69 -9.55
CA VAL A 34 -2.21 4.82 -8.80
C VAL A 34 -3.17 4.32 -7.72
N ARG A 35 -4.03 3.35 -8.03
CA ARG A 35 -4.97 2.75 -7.07
C ARG A 35 -4.24 1.94 -6.00
N PHE A 36 -3.18 1.20 -6.35
CA PHE A 36 -2.34 0.50 -5.38
C PHE A 36 -1.78 1.48 -4.36
N SER A 37 -1.13 2.58 -4.81
CA SER A 37 -0.59 3.60 -3.91
C SER A 37 -1.67 4.19 -3.00
N LYS A 38 -2.82 4.57 -3.56
CA LYS A 38 -3.93 5.16 -2.79
C LYS A 38 -4.56 4.18 -1.80
N ARG A 39 -4.80 2.92 -2.20
CA ARG A 39 -5.40 1.87 -1.36
C ARG A 39 -4.43 1.46 -0.26
N ARG A 40 -3.16 1.23 -0.58
CA ARG A 40 -2.10 0.93 0.40
C ARG A 40 -2.03 2.01 1.46
N SER A 41 -1.92 3.29 1.08
CA SER A 41 -1.91 4.39 2.05
C SER A 41 -3.19 4.45 2.89
N GLY A 42 -4.36 4.18 2.30
CA GLY A 42 -5.62 4.11 3.04
C GLY A 42 -5.67 2.96 4.06
N MET A 43 -5.22 1.77 3.68
CA MET A 43 -5.16 0.60 4.56
C MET A 43 -4.19 0.81 5.72
N PHE A 44 -3.01 1.38 5.46
CA PHE A 44 -2.03 1.68 6.50
C PHE A 44 -2.57 2.66 7.54
N LYS A 45 -3.29 3.70 7.09
CA LYS A 45 -3.98 4.62 8.00
C LYS A 45 -5.01 3.90 8.87
N LYS A 46 -5.80 3.00 8.28
CA LYS A 46 -6.79 2.21 9.03
C LYS A 46 -6.16 1.23 10.01
N ALA A 47 -5.08 0.55 9.64
CA ALA A 47 -4.33 -0.31 10.55
C ALA A 47 -3.77 0.48 11.74
N HIS A 48 -3.22 1.67 11.48
CA HIS A 48 -2.74 2.56 12.53
C HIS A 48 -3.87 3.07 13.44
N GLU A 49 -4.96 3.59 12.86
CA GLU A 49 -6.14 4.02 13.61
C GLU A 49 -6.66 2.90 14.52
N LEU A 50 -6.79 1.68 13.99
CA LEU A 50 -7.25 0.52 14.78
C LEU A 50 -6.30 0.20 15.94
N SER A 51 -4.99 0.20 15.69
CA SER A 51 -4.02 -0.10 16.73
C SER A 51 -4.04 0.91 17.87
N VAL A 52 -4.26 2.19 17.56
CA VAL A 52 -4.27 3.27 18.56
C VAL A 52 -5.62 3.35 19.29
N LEU A 53 -6.74 3.19 18.57
CA LEU A 53 -8.08 3.38 19.15
C LEU A 53 -8.53 2.20 20.02
N CYS A 54 -7.99 1.00 19.76
CA CYS A 54 -8.42 -0.23 20.42
C CYS A 54 -7.28 -0.94 21.15
N ASP A 55 -6.10 -0.32 21.26
CA ASP A 55 -4.88 -0.92 21.81
C ASP A 55 -4.59 -2.32 21.21
N ALA A 56 -4.91 -2.49 19.93
CA ALA A 56 -4.81 -3.77 19.25
C ALA A 56 -3.40 -3.97 18.65
N GLU A 57 -2.87 -5.17 18.79
CA GLU A 57 -1.67 -5.59 18.06
C GLU A 57 -2.03 -5.86 16.58
N VAL A 58 -1.44 -5.09 15.67
CA VAL A 58 -1.72 -5.15 14.24
C VAL A 58 -0.41 -5.15 13.46
N ALA A 59 -0.32 -6.05 12.47
CA ALA A 59 0.76 -6.09 11.49
C ALA A 59 0.20 -6.14 10.06
N LEU A 60 0.83 -5.44 9.14
CA LEU A 60 0.46 -5.40 7.72
C LEU A 60 1.71 -5.49 6.86
N VAL A 61 1.72 -6.42 5.90
CA VAL A 61 2.81 -6.64 4.95
C VAL A 61 2.24 -6.59 3.54
N VAL A 62 2.85 -5.80 2.66
CA VAL A 62 2.42 -5.66 1.26
C VAL A 62 3.64 -5.73 0.35
N PHE A 63 3.66 -6.74 -0.52
CA PHE A 63 4.60 -6.80 -1.63
C PHE A 63 3.96 -6.18 -2.88
N SER A 64 4.67 -5.25 -3.50
CA SER A 64 4.29 -4.77 -4.82
C SER A 64 4.76 -5.74 -5.91
N PRO A 65 4.13 -5.75 -7.10
CA PRO A 65 4.64 -6.51 -8.25
C PRO A 65 6.06 -6.14 -8.68
N ALA A 66 6.58 -5.01 -8.23
CA ALA A 66 7.97 -4.58 -8.45
C ALA A 66 8.94 -5.08 -7.37
N GLY A 67 8.51 -6.02 -6.50
CA GLY A 67 9.33 -6.58 -5.43
C GLY A 67 9.56 -5.64 -4.24
N ARG A 68 8.94 -4.46 -4.22
CA ARG A 68 9.08 -3.52 -3.08
C ARG A 68 8.18 -3.95 -1.93
N LEU A 69 8.78 -4.05 -0.74
CA LEU A 69 8.11 -4.30 0.52
C LEU A 69 7.57 -3.01 1.14
N TYR A 70 6.35 -3.07 1.68
CA TYR A 70 5.73 -2.04 2.49
C TYR A 70 5.16 -2.69 3.74
N GLU A 71 5.50 -2.18 4.92
CA GLU A 71 5.13 -2.81 6.19
C GLU A 71 4.70 -1.80 7.26
N PHE A 72 3.81 -2.25 8.15
CA PHE A 72 3.38 -1.54 9.35
C PHE A 72 3.22 -2.55 10.49
N ALA A 73 3.64 -2.17 11.71
CA ALA A 73 3.44 -2.95 12.94
C ALA A 73 3.27 -2.02 14.14
N SER A 74 2.28 -2.30 15.00
CA SER A 74 1.96 -1.44 16.15
C SER A 74 2.88 -1.61 17.38
N SER A 75 3.52 -2.77 17.58
CA SER A 75 4.42 -3.04 18.73
C SER A 75 5.89 -3.32 18.33
N ALA A 76 6.80 -3.40 19.31
CA ALA A 76 8.24 -3.65 19.13
C ALA A 76 8.59 -5.10 18.71
N SER A 77 7.56 -5.94 18.52
CA SER A 77 7.63 -7.25 17.85
C SER A 77 8.10 -7.18 16.39
N ARG A 78 8.36 -5.95 15.89
CA ARG A 78 8.97 -5.52 14.62
C ARG A 78 10.06 -6.41 14.02
N MET A 79 10.82 -7.18 14.80
CA MET A 79 11.95 -7.94 14.24
C MET A 79 11.58 -9.38 13.88
N TYR A 80 10.97 -10.13 14.80
CA TYR A 80 10.85 -11.59 14.65
C TYR A 80 9.72 -12.00 13.71
N LEU A 81 8.55 -11.35 13.80
CA LEU A 81 7.39 -11.70 12.96
C LEU A 81 7.61 -11.31 11.49
N LEU A 82 8.23 -10.15 11.23
CA LEU A 82 8.51 -9.68 9.88
C LEU A 82 9.62 -10.51 9.23
N LEU A 83 10.70 -10.85 9.95
CA LEU A 83 11.76 -11.72 9.43
C LEU A 83 11.27 -13.13 9.08
N LEU A 84 10.36 -13.72 9.86
CA LEU A 84 9.78 -15.03 9.55
C LEU A 84 8.90 -14.96 8.29
N CYS A 85 8.02 -13.95 8.21
CA CYS A 85 7.11 -13.81 7.07
C CYS A 85 7.84 -13.45 5.77
N ILE A 86 8.92 -12.66 5.81
CA ILE A 86 9.70 -12.32 4.62
C ILE A 86 10.48 -13.55 4.13
N ARG A 87 11.15 -14.30 5.03
CA ARG A 87 11.89 -15.53 4.67
C ARG A 87 11.01 -16.67 4.17
N ALA A 88 9.74 -16.72 4.57
CA ALA A 88 8.80 -17.75 4.13
C ALA A 88 8.14 -17.45 2.79
N VAL A 89 8.20 -16.19 2.31
CA VAL A 89 7.47 -15.71 1.12
C VAL A 89 8.41 -15.36 -0.05
N THR A 90 9.71 -15.18 0.20
CA THR A 90 10.77 -15.11 -0.84
C THR A 90 11.46 -16.44 -1.00
#